data_AF-A0A800KCA9-F1
#
_entry.id   AF-A0A800KCA9-F1
#
_cell.length_a   1.000
_cell.length_b   1.000
_cell.length_c   1.000
_cell.angle_alpha   90.00
_cell.angle_beta   90.00
_cell.angle_gamma   90.00
#
_symmetry.space_group_name_H-M   'P 1'
#
loop_
_entity.id
_entity.type
_entity.pdbx_description
1 polymer ?
#
loop_
_entity_poly.entity_id
_entity_poly.type
_entity_poly.pdbx_seq_one_letter_code
_entity_poly.pdbx_strand_id
1 'polypeptide(L)'
;MEISGDTPDQLNWDYPNPYTVEVKVLPEEIDQLGHANNRVYLNWIMTAAYAHSESLGLSVDDYLNIGVAMVAKRHELNYIAA
;
A
#
# COMPACT_ATOMS: atom_id res chain seq x y z
N MET A 1 -9.67 -10.24 -20.47
CA MET A 1 -8.75 -9.17 -20.90
C MET A 1 -7.61 -9.21 -19.91
N GLU A 2 -6.51 -9.89 -20.27
CA GLU A 2 -5.33 -9.94 -19.41
C GLU A 2 -4.74 -8.54 -19.43
N ILE A 3 -4.89 -7.82 -18.32
CA ILE A 3 -4.07 -6.64 -18.08
C ILE A 3 -2.70 -7.25 -17.83
N SER A 4 -1.82 -7.17 -18.83
CA SER A 4 -0.39 -7.46 -18.67
C SER A 4 0.16 -6.38 -17.75
N GLY A 5 -0.13 -6.51 -16.45
CA GLY A 5 0.39 -5.62 -15.44
C GLY A 5 1.89 -5.80 -15.39
N ASP A 6 2.61 -4.68 -15.45
CA ASP A 6 4.04 -4.68 -15.21
C ASP A 6 4.31 -5.47 -13.93
N THR A 7 5.13 -6.51 -14.04
CA THR A 7 5.64 -7.20 -12.85
C THR A 7 6.38 -6.18 -12.00
N PRO A 8 6.41 -6.31 -10.65
CA PRO A 8 7.10 -5.33 -9.82
C PRO A 8 8.52 -5.02 -10.29
N ASP A 9 9.25 -6.01 -10.83
CA ASP A 9 10.61 -5.84 -11.36
C ASP A 9 10.71 -4.95 -12.62
N GLN A 10 9.60 -4.65 -13.28
CA GLN A 10 9.53 -3.78 -14.47
C GLN A 10 9.25 -2.32 -14.12
N LEU A 11 8.91 -2.01 -12.86
CA LEU A 11 8.66 -0.64 -12.41
C LEU A 11 9.98 0.07 -12.05
N ASN A 12 10.05 1.36 -12.36
CA ASN A 12 11.18 2.21 -12.00
C ASN A 12 11.09 2.65 -10.53
N TRP A 13 11.46 1.76 -9.61
CA TRP A 13 11.48 2.03 -8.18
C TRP A 13 12.57 3.03 -7.78
N ASP A 14 12.27 3.86 -6.78
CA ASP A 14 13.25 4.78 -6.20
C ASP A 14 14.38 4.05 -5.43
N TYR A 15 14.12 2.83 -4.93
CA TYR A 15 15.05 2.03 -4.14
C TYR A 15 15.06 0.55 -4.57
N PRO A 16 16.19 -0.16 -4.43
CA PRO A 16 16.29 -1.57 -4.78
C PRO A 16 15.51 -2.47 -3.79
N ASN A 17 15.00 -3.60 -4.29
CA ASN A 17 14.28 -4.64 -3.51
C ASN A 17 13.08 -4.09 -2.72
N PRO A 18 12.07 -3.50 -3.39
CA PRO A 18 10.89 -3.00 -2.70
C PRO A 18 10.13 -4.14 -2.02
N TYR A 19 9.57 -3.86 -0.84
CA TYR A 19 8.54 -4.72 -0.27
C TYR A 19 7.22 -4.44 -0.95
N THR A 20 6.63 -5.45 -1.60
CA THR A 20 5.40 -5.31 -2.38
C THR A 20 4.27 -6.11 -1.77
N VAL A 21 3.07 -5.54 -1.77
CA VAL A 21 1.84 -6.26 -1.45
C VAL A 21 0.93 -6.28 -2.67
N GLU A 22 0.34 -7.43 -2.96
CA GLU A 22 -0.70 -7.53 -3.98
C GLU A 22 -2.03 -7.08 -3.39
N VAL A 23 -2.70 -6.15 -4.08
CA VAL A 23 -3.99 -5.63 -3.67
C VAL A 23 -5.01 -5.95 -4.75
N LYS A 24 -6.07 -6.63 -4.36
CA LYS A 24 -7.24 -6.86 -5.22
C LYS A 24 -8.30 -5.83 -4.86
N VAL A 25 -8.60 -4.93 -5.79
CA VAL A 25 -9.68 -3.94 -5.62
C VAL A 25 -11.01 -4.67 -5.47
N LEU A 26 -11.69 -4.43 -4.34
CA LEU A 26 -12.99 -5.03 -4.05
C LEU A 26 -14.13 -4.16 -4.59
N PRO A 27 -15.32 -4.74 -4.88
CA PRO A 27 -16.45 -3.99 -5.40
C PRO A 27 -16.85 -2.78 -4.53
N GLU A 28 -16.76 -2.91 -3.21
CA GLU A 28 -17.06 -1.84 -2.23
C GLU A 28 -16.02 -0.71 -2.23
N GLU A 29 -14.84 -0.94 -2.80
CA GLU A 29 -13.77 0.06 -2.95
C GLU A 29 -13.89 0.83 -4.27
N ILE A 30 -14.81 0.44 -5.15
CA ILE A 30 -15.11 1.14 -6.41
C ILE A 30 -16.17 2.21 -6.13
N ASP A 31 -15.91 3.45 -6.56
CA ASP A 31 -16.86 4.53 -6.38
C ASP A 31 -17.94 4.56 -7.48
N GLN A 32 -18.86 5.53 -7.38
CA GLN A 32 -20.00 5.66 -8.31
C GLN A 32 -19.59 5.99 -9.76
N LEU A 33 -18.34 6.38 -9.99
CA LEU A 33 -17.80 6.68 -11.31
C LEU A 33 -17.14 5.45 -11.95
N GLY A 34 -17.07 4.32 -11.24
CA GLY A 34 -16.64 3.04 -11.78
C GLY A 34 -15.14 2.76 -11.69
N HIS A 35 -14.40 3.58 -10.95
CA HIS A 35 -12.98 3.37 -10.67
C HIS A 35 -12.73 3.21 -9.17
N ALA A 36 -11.54 2.70 -8.81
CA ALA A 36 -11.13 2.61 -7.42
C ALA A 36 -11.24 3.98 -6.74
N ASN A 37 -11.91 4.03 -5.59
CA ASN A 37 -12.09 5.26 -4.85
C ASN A 37 -10.74 5.75 -4.34
N ASN A 38 -10.38 6.99 -4.66
CA ASN A 38 -9.10 7.57 -4.23
C ASN A 38 -8.84 7.47 -2.71
N ARG A 39 -9.89 7.42 -1.88
CA ARG A 39 -9.74 7.30 -0.42
C ARG A 39 -9.18 5.96 0.02
N VAL A 40 -9.43 4.87 -0.72
CA VAL A 40 -8.99 3.52 -0.31
C VAL A 40 -7.50 3.29 -0.54
N TYR A 41 -6.85 4.08 -1.40
CA TYR A 41 -5.41 4.01 -1.65
C TYR A 41 -4.59 4.23 -0.37
N LEU A 42 -5.02 5.13 0.53
CA LEU A 42 -4.31 5.33 1.80
C LEU A 42 -4.37 4.06 2.68
N ASN A 43 -5.48 3.33 2.65
CA ASN A 43 -5.59 2.07 3.37
C ASN A 43 -4.62 1.03 2.81
N TRP A 44 -4.53 0.90 1.48
CA TRP A 44 -3.62 -0.02 0.82
C TRP A 44 -2.14 0.31 1.11
N ILE A 45 -1.77 1.60 1.11
CA ILE A 45 -0.44 2.06 1.51
C ILE A 45 -0.14 1.65 2.96
N MET A 46 -1.09 1.83 3.87
CA MET A 46 -0.92 1.42 5.27
C MET A 46 -0.80 -0.10 5.41
N THR A 47 -1.58 -0.88 4.65
CA THR A 47 -1.44 -2.35 4.59
C THR A 47 -0.03 -2.75 4.21
N ALA A 48 0.55 -2.14 3.16
CA ALA A 48 1.92 -2.40 2.74
C ALA A 48 2.94 -2.06 3.85
N ALA A 49 2.77 -0.89 4.49
CA ALA A 49 3.65 -0.43 5.55
C ALA A 49 3.65 -1.35 6.77
N TYR A 50 2.47 -1.79 7.23
CA TYR A 50 2.35 -2.71 8.35
C TYR A 50 2.88 -4.10 8.01
N ALA A 51 2.53 -4.65 6.84
CA ALA A 51 3.02 -5.95 6.41
C ALA A 51 4.56 -5.97 6.28
N HIS A 52 5.15 -4.88 5.76
CA HIS A 52 6.61 -4.76 5.70
C HIS A 52 7.23 -4.72 7.10
N SER A 53 6.70 -3.89 8.01
CA SER A 53 7.16 -3.82 9.40
C SER A 53 7.13 -5.21 10.07
N GLU A 54 6.03 -5.94 9.89
CA GLU A 54 5.86 -7.28 10.45
C GLU A 54 6.86 -8.28 9.86
N SER A 55 7.10 -8.24 8.54
CA SER A 55 8.11 -9.08 7.88
C SER A 55 9.54 -8.83 8.39
N LEU A 56 9.80 -7.63 8.94
CA LEU A 56 11.07 -7.27 9.57
C LEU A 56 11.11 -7.59 11.08
N GLY A 57 10.03 -8.17 11.62
CA GLY A 57 9.93 -8.59 13.02
C GLY A 57 9.39 -7.53 13.97
N LEU A 58 8.71 -6.50 13.45
CA LEU A 58 8.02 -5.49 14.27
C LEU A 58 6.53 -5.48 13.95
N SER A 59 5.76 -6.23 14.74
CA SER A 59 4.31 -6.25 14.68
C SER A 59 3.68 -5.05 15.40
N VAL A 60 2.37 -4.86 15.22
CA VAL A 60 1.61 -3.86 15.99
C VAL A 60 1.69 -4.12 17.50
N ASP A 61 1.64 -5.38 17.91
CA ASP A 61 1.73 -5.76 19.32
C ASP A 61 3.11 -5.40 19.90
N ASP A 62 4.19 -5.52 19.13
CA ASP A 62 5.53 -5.11 19.55
C ASP A 62 5.60 -3.60 19.81
N TYR A 63 5.03 -2.78 18.92
CA TYR A 63 4.94 -1.33 19.13
C TYR A 63 4.14 -0.98 20.38
N LEU A 64 3.02 -1.65 20.61
CA LEU A 64 2.19 -1.45 21.80
C LEU A 64 2.93 -1.85 23.09
N ASN A 65 3.68 -2.96 23.06
CA ASN A 65 4.45 -3.45 24.21
C ASN A 65 5.60 -2.51 24.59
N ILE A 66 6.31 -1.96 23.61
CA ILE A 66 7.41 -1.02 23.86
C ILE A 66 6.88 0.38 24.20
N GLY A 67 5.63 0.68 23.82
CA GLY A 67 4.97 1.95 24.11
C GLY A 67 5.37 3.08 23.15
N VAL A 68 5.94 2.74 21.99
CA VAL A 68 6.36 3.70 20.95
C VAL A 68 5.99 3.16 19.57
N ALA A 69 5.58 4.06 18.67
CA ALA A 69 5.23 3.72 17.30
C ALA A 69 5.60 4.88 16.36
N MET A 70 5.67 4.58 15.06
CA MET A 70 5.92 5.57 14.01
C MET A 70 4.60 6.23 13.61
N VAL A 71 4.63 7.55 13.43
CA VAL A 71 3.47 8.31 12.95
C VAL A 71 3.84 9.03 11.67
N ALA A 72 3.16 8.68 10.58
CA ALA A 72 3.31 9.36 9.31
C ALA A 72 2.86 10.83 9.43
N LYS A 73 3.75 11.76 9.07
CA LYS A 73 3.50 13.20 9.17
C LYS A 73 2.84 13.79 7.92
N ARG A 74 3.04 13.17 6.76
CA ARG A 74 2.54 13.62 5.46
C ARG A 74 2.43 12.42 4.52
N HIS A 75 1.37 12.41 3.71
CA HIS A 75 1.23 11.56 2.54
C HIS A 75 1.01 12.45 1.33
N GLU A 76 1.58 12.08 0.19
CA GLU A 76 1.33 12.72 -1.10
C GLU A 76 1.01 11.61 -2.10
N LEU A 77 -0.14 11.72 -2.78
CA LEU A 77 -0.63 10.74 -3.73
C LEU A 77 -0.92 11.46 -5.04
N ASN A 78 -0.32 10.97 -6.12
CA ASN A 78 -0.55 11.46 -7.48
C ASN A 78 -1.25 10.36 -8.28
N TYR A 79 -2.45 10.64 -8.79
CA TYR A 79 -3.22 9.70 -9.61
C TYR A 79 -2.92 9.98 -11.08
N ILE A 80 -2.31 9.02 -11.76
CA ILE A 80 -1.80 9.19 -13.14
C ILE A 80 -2.74 8.65 -14.22
N ALA A 81 -3.71 7.81 -13.85
CA ALA A 81 -4.71 7.21 -14.73
C ALA A 81 -6.01 6.91 -13.95
N ALA A 82 -7.12 6.75 -14.68
CA ALA A 82 -8.43 6.34 -14.17
C ALA A 82 -9.05 5.31 -15.13
#